data_AF-A0A8J4QAK8-F1
#
_entry.id   AF-A0A8J4QAK8-F1
#
_cell.length_a   1.000
_cell.length_b   1.000
_cell.length_c   1.000
_cell.angle_alpha   90.00
_cell.angle_beta   90.00
_cell.angle_gamma   90.00
#
_symmetry.space_group_name_H-M   'P 1'
#
loop_
_entity.id
_entity.type
_entity.pdbx_description
1 polymer ?
#
loop_
_entity_poly.entity_id
_entity_poly.type
_entity_poly.pdbx_seq_one_letter_code
_entity_poly.pdbx_strand_id
1 'polypeptide(L)'
;MQQLEEIKVLSFDFNFIGCRAWAIICLSLAFVWQLYTIFILVGLHESVSGIRYSRYLQLAKVSFGPKLGKFLAKFPLMYTSGGTERFLVFTCMAILIAQLPNLNSMAKVSLIGATTAIGYCTLILVLSITKGRPTGISYDQSDAMKSNMKKFSDMLNARAIIALAFRGHNVILEIQGTLPSDQNQTSYKPMCRAVTISYIVIAMSQFPLAIVPFNGGLLSAYSQIHGPKTSKLMMGLIYLLVLVNRLCTFQVYAMPAFDNMEMSYITKKKKPCSKWVRTLLRILFGGLTFLAAVALPFFGSLTLLMGGIALPLTFAYPCFMWIAMKKPRPNRVVWSINLVLGCFGIVFSVLIVLKIRLLQALLIDTFVRN
;
A
#
# COMPACT_ATOMS: atom_id res chain seq x y z
N MET A 1 -9.11 -0.84 1.91
CA MET A 1 -8.72 -2.13 1.33
C MET A 1 -7.23 -2.40 1.47
N GLN A 2 -6.31 -1.47 1.22
CA GLN A 2 -4.87 -1.72 1.33
C GLN A 2 -4.37 -2.21 2.71
N GLN A 3 -4.91 -1.76 3.85
CA GLN A 3 -4.53 -2.37 5.15
C GLN A 3 -5.20 -3.72 5.41
N LEU A 4 -6.36 -3.96 4.79
CA LEU A 4 -7.09 -5.22 4.86
C LEU A 4 -6.55 -6.25 3.85
N GLU A 5 -5.93 -5.78 2.78
CA GLU A 5 -5.08 -6.51 1.85
C GLU A 5 -3.69 -6.71 2.46
N GLU A 6 -3.12 -5.76 3.20
CA GLU A 6 -1.92 -5.98 4.03
C GLU A 6 -2.20 -7.03 5.11
N ILE A 7 -3.42 -7.06 5.68
CA ILE A 7 -3.85 -8.10 6.63
C ILE A 7 -4.15 -9.44 5.92
N LYS A 8 -4.68 -9.45 4.69
CA LYS A 8 -4.79 -10.67 3.86
C LYS A 8 -3.43 -11.19 3.41
N VAL A 9 -2.48 -10.31 3.09
CA VAL A 9 -1.07 -10.65 2.81
C VAL A 9 -0.43 -11.24 4.06
N LEU A 10 -0.74 -10.70 5.24
CA LEU A 10 -0.35 -11.27 6.54
C LEU A 10 -0.97 -12.65 6.83
N SER A 11 -2.09 -12.97 6.18
CA SER A 11 -2.79 -14.27 6.30
C SER A 11 -2.39 -15.28 5.24
N PHE A 12 -1.70 -14.84 4.18
CA PHE A 12 -1.26 -15.69 3.08
C PHE A 12 0.19 -16.15 3.22
N ASP A 13 0.88 -15.74 4.28
CA ASP A 13 2.21 -16.24 4.62
C ASP A 13 2.12 -17.45 5.57
N PHE A 14 1.63 -18.58 5.04
CA PHE A 14 2.01 -19.90 5.54
C PHE A 14 2.27 -20.84 4.35
N ASN A 15 3.56 -21.10 4.12
CA ASN A 15 4.15 -22.16 3.27
C ASN A 15 3.75 -22.21 1.79
N PHE A 16 4.47 -21.49 0.92
CA PHE A 16 4.56 -21.87 -0.50
C PHE A 16 5.96 -21.58 -1.08
N ILE A 17 6.94 -22.36 -0.64
CA ILE A 17 8.33 -22.35 -1.13
C ILE A 17 8.47 -23.00 -2.52
N GLY A 18 7.43 -23.69 -3.02
CA GLY A 18 7.44 -24.39 -4.32
C GLY A 18 6.88 -23.64 -5.54
N CYS A 19 6.34 -22.42 -5.41
CA CYS A 19 5.45 -21.85 -6.43
C CYS A 19 5.97 -20.67 -7.28
N ARG A 20 7.26 -20.29 -7.28
CA ARG A 20 7.69 -19.08 -8.01
C ARG A 20 8.05 -19.31 -9.48
N ALA A 21 8.74 -20.41 -9.79
CA ALA A 21 8.91 -20.91 -11.15
C ALA A 21 7.55 -21.23 -11.77
N TRP A 22 6.71 -21.96 -11.02
CA TRP A 22 5.33 -22.20 -11.36
C TRP A 22 4.51 -20.91 -11.47
N ALA A 23 4.72 -19.88 -10.65
CA ALA A 23 3.97 -18.62 -10.80
C ALA A 23 4.36 -17.85 -12.06
N ILE A 24 5.64 -17.78 -12.42
CA ILE A 24 6.08 -17.11 -13.65
C ILE A 24 5.66 -17.93 -14.87
N ILE A 25 5.86 -19.26 -14.85
CA ILE A 25 5.34 -20.17 -15.88
C ILE A 25 3.83 -20.04 -15.98
N CYS A 26 3.08 -20.12 -14.88
CA CYS A 26 1.63 -19.99 -14.87
C CYS A 26 1.18 -18.60 -15.31
N LEU A 27 1.94 -17.53 -15.04
CA LEU A 27 1.60 -16.17 -15.45
C LEU A 27 1.89 -15.96 -16.95
N SER A 28 3.00 -16.48 -17.46
CA SER A 28 3.31 -16.51 -18.89
C SER A 28 2.35 -17.42 -19.66
N LEU A 29 2.04 -18.61 -19.14
CA LEU A 29 1.03 -19.52 -19.69
C LEU A 29 -0.35 -18.90 -19.63
N ALA A 30 -0.75 -18.28 -18.50
CA ALA A 30 -2.02 -17.57 -18.40
C ALA A 30 -2.09 -16.39 -19.36
N PHE A 31 -1.00 -15.67 -19.59
CA PHE A 31 -0.94 -14.56 -20.54
C PHE A 31 -1.05 -15.03 -21.99
N VAL A 32 -0.33 -16.08 -22.36
CA VAL A 32 -0.43 -16.71 -23.69
C VAL A 32 -1.82 -17.33 -23.89
N TRP A 33 -2.35 -18.02 -22.88
CA TRP A 33 -3.71 -18.57 -22.86
C TRP A 33 -4.76 -17.46 -22.98
N GLN A 34 -4.58 -16.33 -22.29
CA GLN A 34 -5.46 -15.18 -22.37
C GLN A 34 -5.44 -14.58 -23.78
N LEU A 35 -4.27 -14.40 -24.39
CA LEU A 35 -4.17 -13.93 -25.78
C LEU A 35 -4.85 -14.91 -26.75
N TYR A 36 -4.57 -16.21 -26.62
CA TYR A 36 -5.17 -17.26 -27.45
C TYR A 36 -6.71 -17.29 -27.34
N THR A 37 -7.24 -17.22 -26.11
CA THR A 37 -8.70 -17.19 -25.89
C THR A 37 -9.35 -15.91 -26.41
N ILE A 38 -8.66 -14.76 -26.38
CA ILE A 38 -9.10 -13.53 -27.04
C ILE A 38 -9.16 -13.72 -28.56
N PHE A 39 -8.14 -14.32 -29.18
CA PHE A 39 -8.16 -14.62 -30.62
C PHE A 39 -9.28 -15.59 -31.01
N ILE A 40 -9.52 -16.63 -30.20
CA ILE A 40 -10.70 -17.49 -30.39
C ILE A 40 -11.97 -16.67 -30.34
N LEU A 41 -12.12 -15.79 -29.34
CA LEU A 41 -13.34 -14.99 -29.18
C LEU A 41 -13.56 -14.05 -30.38
N VAL A 42 -12.49 -13.48 -30.94
CA VAL A 42 -12.53 -12.70 -32.18
C VAL A 42 -12.98 -13.56 -33.36
N GLY A 43 -12.48 -14.78 -33.51
CA GLY A 43 -12.92 -15.71 -34.56
C GLY A 43 -14.37 -16.21 -34.37
N LEU A 44 -14.81 -16.38 -33.12
CA LEU A 44 -16.17 -16.83 -32.80
C LEU A 44 -17.23 -15.76 -33.04
N HIS A 45 -16.84 -14.48 -33.14
CA HIS A 45 -17.73 -13.36 -33.45
C HIS A 45 -18.54 -13.59 -34.73
N GLU A 46 -17.95 -14.27 -35.72
CA GLU A 46 -18.58 -14.65 -37.00
C GLU A 46 -18.40 -16.14 -37.30
N SER A 47 -18.59 -16.99 -36.27
CA SER A 47 -18.46 -18.45 -36.43
C SER A 47 -19.51 -19.10 -37.33
N VAL A 48 -20.64 -18.43 -37.56
CA VAL A 48 -21.72 -18.88 -38.46
C VAL A 48 -21.93 -17.81 -39.52
N SER A 49 -21.86 -18.21 -40.79
CA SER A 49 -22.00 -17.29 -41.93
C SER A 49 -23.30 -16.49 -41.83
N GLY A 50 -23.18 -15.16 -41.71
CA GLY A 50 -24.31 -14.23 -41.64
C GLY A 50 -24.79 -13.81 -40.25
N ILE A 51 -24.29 -14.39 -39.15
CA ILE A 51 -24.69 -14.03 -37.78
C ILE A 51 -23.50 -13.43 -37.00
N ARG A 52 -23.66 -12.18 -36.53
CA ARG A 52 -22.66 -11.48 -35.71
C ARG A 52 -23.02 -11.54 -34.23
N TYR A 53 -22.17 -12.17 -33.43
CA TYR A 53 -22.36 -12.26 -31.97
C TYR A 53 -21.70 -11.08 -31.24
N SER A 54 -22.48 -10.01 -30.98
CA SER A 54 -21.96 -8.77 -30.37
C SER A 54 -21.69 -8.88 -28.85
N ARG A 55 -22.32 -9.82 -28.13
CA ARG A 55 -22.21 -9.93 -26.67
C ARG A 55 -21.71 -11.31 -26.23
N TYR A 56 -20.75 -11.34 -25.31
CA TYR A 56 -20.23 -12.59 -24.70
C TYR A 56 -21.35 -13.47 -24.11
N LEU A 57 -22.40 -12.86 -23.52
CA LEU A 57 -23.57 -13.56 -23.00
C LEU A 57 -24.42 -14.24 -24.11
N GLN A 58 -24.47 -13.67 -25.31
CA GLN A 58 -25.17 -14.28 -26.45
C GLN A 58 -24.37 -15.48 -26.96
N LEU A 59 -23.06 -15.31 -27.12
CA LEU A 59 -22.16 -16.38 -27.55
C LEU A 59 -22.20 -17.58 -26.58
N ALA A 60 -22.10 -17.33 -25.26
CA ALA A 60 -22.18 -18.37 -24.26
C ALA A 60 -23.54 -19.11 -24.24
N LYS A 61 -24.65 -18.41 -24.53
CA LYS A 61 -25.99 -19.04 -24.62
C LYS A 61 -26.14 -19.92 -25.86
N VAL A 62 -25.51 -19.55 -26.97
CA VAL A 62 -25.52 -20.35 -28.20
C VAL A 62 -24.62 -21.58 -28.03
N SER A 63 -23.44 -21.43 -27.41
CA SER A 63 -22.49 -22.54 -27.22
C SER A 63 -22.91 -23.55 -26.15
N PHE A 64 -23.47 -23.11 -25.02
CA PHE A 64 -23.78 -23.98 -23.87
C PHE A 64 -25.28 -24.10 -23.56
N GLY A 65 -26.14 -23.53 -24.41
CA GLY A 65 -27.60 -23.51 -24.22
C GLY A 65 -28.12 -22.36 -23.33
N PRO A 66 -29.43 -22.07 -23.37
CA PRO A 66 -30.01 -20.84 -22.83
C PRO A 66 -29.98 -20.74 -21.30
N LYS A 67 -30.07 -21.87 -20.58
CA LYS A 67 -30.04 -21.90 -19.10
C LYS A 67 -28.60 -21.95 -18.58
N LEU A 68 -27.80 -22.90 -19.07
CA LEU A 68 -26.42 -23.13 -18.60
C LEU A 68 -25.46 -22.01 -19.06
N GLY A 69 -25.54 -21.58 -20.33
CA GLY A 69 -24.73 -20.47 -20.84
C GLY A 69 -25.04 -19.13 -20.16
N LYS A 70 -26.31 -18.88 -19.79
CA LYS A 70 -26.69 -17.70 -19.00
C LYS A 70 -26.08 -17.74 -17.59
N PHE A 71 -26.08 -18.91 -16.94
CA PHE A 71 -25.49 -19.08 -15.61
C PHE A 71 -23.96 -18.90 -15.66
N LEU A 72 -23.29 -19.62 -16.56
CA LEU A 72 -21.83 -19.61 -16.72
C LEU A 72 -21.27 -18.26 -17.16
N ALA A 73 -21.98 -17.49 -17.97
CA ALA A 73 -21.52 -16.16 -18.37
C ALA A 73 -21.85 -15.08 -17.33
N LYS A 74 -23.02 -15.14 -16.67
CA LYS A 74 -23.45 -14.10 -15.72
C LYS A 74 -22.67 -14.16 -14.41
N PHE A 75 -22.28 -15.34 -13.95
CA PHE A 75 -21.58 -15.51 -12.67
C PHE A 75 -20.17 -14.86 -12.66
N PRO A 76 -19.28 -15.08 -13.66
CA PRO A 76 -18.01 -14.38 -13.78
C PRO A 76 -18.16 -12.89 -14.11
N LEU A 77 -19.09 -12.50 -14.99
CA LEU A 77 -19.33 -11.09 -15.34
C LEU A 77 -19.73 -10.25 -14.11
N MET A 78 -20.47 -10.83 -13.16
CA MET A 78 -20.85 -10.18 -11.90
C MET A 78 -19.68 -10.11 -10.90
N TYR A 79 -18.73 -11.06 -10.95
CA TYR A 79 -17.55 -11.07 -10.09
C TYR A 79 -16.49 -10.05 -10.53
N THR A 80 -16.28 -9.88 -11.84
CA THR A 80 -15.32 -8.92 -12.40
C THR A 80 -15.77 -7.46 -12.26
N SER A 81 -17.09 -7.21 -12.18
CA SER A 81 -17.63 -5.85 -11.99
C SER A 81 -17.49 -5.37 -10.54
N GLY A 82 -17.70 -6.24 -9.54
CA GLY A 82 -17.76 -5.84 -8.14
C GLY A 82 -16.47 -5.31 -7.51
N GLY A 83 -15.28 -5.74 -7.97
CA GLY A 83 -13.99 -5.22 -7.48
C GLY A 83 -13.62 -3.89 -8.13
N THR A 84 -13.65 -3.87 -9.45
CA THR A 84 -13.30 -2.71 -10.29
C THR A 84 -14.22 -1.51 -10.04
N GLU A 85 -15.53 -1.74 -9.88
CA GLU A 85 -16.50 -0.69 -9.53
C GLU A 85 -16.17 -0.03 -8.19
N ARG A 86 -15.74 -0.81 -7.18
CA ARG A 86 -15.37 -0.27 -5.87
C ARG A 86 -14.08 0.56 -5.92
N PHE A 87 -13.08 0.11 -6.68
CA PHE A 87 -11.87 0.90 -6.92
C PHE A 87 -12.19 2.18 -7.70
N LEU A 88 -13.09 2.11 -8.68
CA LEU A 88 -13.52 3.28 -9.45
C LEU A 88 -14.23 4.30 -8.57
N VAL A 89 -15.19 3.87 -7.74
CA VAL A 89 -15.89 4.77 -6.79
C VAL A 89 -14.90 5.42 -5.83
N PHE A 90 -13.96 4.65 -5.27
CA PHE A 90 -12.91 5.19 -4.41
C PHE A 90 -12.05 6.24 -5.13
N THR A 91 -11.59 5.94 -6.35
CA THR A 91 -10.79 6.87 -7.15
C THR A 91 -11.57 8.13 -7.52
N CYS A 92 -12.84 8.02 -7.89
CA CYS A 92 -13.68 9.17 -8.18
C CYS A 92 -13.82 10.09 -6.96
N MET A 93 -14.12 9.52 -5.79
CA MET A 93 -14.15 10.29 -4.54
C MET A 93 -12.80 10.90 -4.21
N ALA A 94 -11.71 10.17 -4.44
CA ALA A 94 -10.37 10.68 -4.21
C ALA A 94 -10.03 11.85 -5.14
N ILE A 95 -10.39 11.79 -6.43
CA ILE A 95 -10.16 12.88 -7.39
C ILE A 95 -11.00 14.11 -7.04
N LEU A 96 -12.24 13.92 -6.56
CA LEU A 96 -13.10 15.03 -6.12
C LEU A 96 -12.49 15.77 -4.94
N ILE A 97 -12.05 15.06 -3.90
CA ILE A 97 -11.39 15.67 -2.74
C ILE A 97 -10.04 16.28 -3.15
N ALA A 98 -9.33 15.64 -4.08
CA ALA A 98 -8.07 16.15 -4.61
C ALA A 98 -8.23 17.49 -5.33
N GLN A 99 -9.43 17.98 -5.69
CA GLN A 99 -9.60 19.31 -6.27
C GLN A 99 -9.40 20.45 -5.27
N LEU A 100 -9.27 20.16 -3.97
CA LEU A 100 -8.95 21.17 -2.97
C LEU A 100 -7.61 21.87 -3.32
N PRO A 101 -7.54 23.21 -3.24
CA PRO A 101 -6.43 23.95 -3.83
C PRO A 101 -5.15 23.91 -2.97
N ASN A 102 -5.27 23.91 -1.64
CA ASN A 102 -4.15 24.21 -0.73
C ASN A 102 -4.08 23.22 0.45
N LEU A 103 -2.87 23.08 1.02
CA LEU A 103 -2.60 22.28 2.23
C LEU A 103 -3.45 22.69 3.45
N ASN A 104 -3.78 23.97 3.59
CA ASN A 104 -4.66 24.44 4.69
C ASN A 104 -6.08 23.83 4.59
N SER A 105 -6.61 23.67 3.37
CA SER A 105 -7.87 22.97 3.16
C SER A 105 -7.73 21.46 3.44
N MET A 106 -6.55 20.90 3.18
CA MET A 106 -6.24 19.49 3.49
C MET A 106 -6.05 19.23 4.99
N ALA A 107 -5.76 20.25 5.81
CA ALA A 107 -5.67 20.07 7.26
C ALA A 107 -6.99 19.52 7.84
N LYS A 108 -8.14 19.99 7.35
CA LYS A 108 -9.46 19.46 7.74
C LYS A 108 -9.64 17.99 7.34
N VAL A 109 -9.21 17.63 6.12
CA VAL A 109 -9.26 16.24 5.63
C VAL A 109 -8.33 15.33 6.45
N SER A 110 -7.15 15.83 6.81
CA SER A 110 -6.20 15.14 7.68
C SER A 110 -6.74 14.94 9.10
N LEU A 111 -7.48 15.92 9.64
CA LEU A 111 -8.12 15.79 10.95
C LEU A 111 -9.17 14.67 10.96
N ILE A 112 -9.99 14.58 9.91
CA ILE A 112 -10.96 13.47 9.73
C ILE A 112 -10.23 12.12 9.61
N GLY A 113 -9.11 12.08 8.89
CA GLY A 113 -8.25 10.89 8.82
C GLY A 113 -7.74 10.46 10.20
N ALA A 114 -7.21 11.39 10.99
CA ALA A 114 -6.69 11.11 12.32
C ALA A 114 -7.78 10.64 13.30
N THR A 115 -8.95 11.27 13.31
CA THR A 115 -10.06 10.86 14.19
C THR A 115 -10.59 9.49 13.83
N THR A 116 -10.77 9.20 12.53
CA THR A 116 -11.18 7.86 12.06
C THR A 116 -10.10 6.82 12.34
N ALA A 117 -8.81 7.18 12.28
CA ALA A 117 -7.70 6.31 12.63
C ALA A 117 -7.72 5.89 14.10
N ILE A 118 -7.84 6.85 15.01
CA ILE A 118 -7.97 6.59 16.44
C ILE A 118 -9.23 5.75 16.70
N GLY A 119 -10.36 6.09 16.05
CA GLY A 119 -11.62 5.38 16.18
C GLY A 119 -11.51 3.89 15.84
N TYR A 120 -11.01 3.53 14.66
CA TYR A 120 -10.89 2.11 14.31
C TYR A 120 -9.82 1.39 15.15
N CYS A 121 -8.72 2.05 15.53
CA CYS A 121 -7.70 1.44 16.39
C CYS A 121 -8.29 1.09 17.76
N THR A 122 -9.01 2.02 18.38
CA THR A 122 -9.70 1.79 19.67
C THR A 122 -10.74 0.68 19.55
N LEU A 123 -11.54 0.64 18.48
CA LEU A 123 -12.51 -0.43 18.27
C LEU A 123 -11.84 -1.80 18.14
N ILE A 124 -10.74 -1.90 17.38
CA ILE A 124 -9.99 -3.15 17.23
C ILE A 124 -9.40 -3.57 18.60
N LEU A 125 -8.86 -2.64 19.37
CA LEU A 125 -8.35 -2.91 20.72
C LEU A 125 -9.43 -3.43 21.65
N VAL A 126 -10.57 -2.74 21.74
CA VAL A 126 -11.70 -3.14 22.58
C VAL A 126 -12.25 -4.51 22.16
N LEU A 127 -12.36 -4.77 20.85
CA LEU A 127 -12.78 -6.08 20.35
C LEU A 127 -11.78 -7.19 20.69
N SER A 128 -10.49 -6.89 20.66
CA SER A 128 -9.43 -7.84 21.00
C SER A 128 -9.47 -8.19 22.51
N ILE A 129 -9.73 -7.20 23.37
CA ILE A 129 -9.84 -7.41 24.83
C ILE A 129 -11.11 -8.19 25.18
N THR A 130 -12.25 -7.79 24.63
CA THR A 130 -13.56 -8.39 24.96
C THR A 130 -13.71 -9.84 24.52
N LYS A 131 -13.02 -10.25 23.45
CA LYS A 131 -13.08 -11.63 22.95
C LYS A 131 -12.11 -12.59 23.64
N GLY A 132 -11.15 -12.08 24.39
CA GLY A 132 -10.19 -12.90 25.12
C GLY A 132 -9.24 -13.72 24.24
N ARG A 133 -8.40 -14.52 24.89
CA ARG A 133 -7.38 -15.36 24.24
C ARG A 133 -8.04 -16.55 23.52
N PRO A 134 -7.69 -16.86 22.26
CA PRO A 134 -8.15 -18.09 21.61
C PRO A 134 -7.53 -19.30 22.32
N THR A 135 -8.37 -20.21 22.81
CA THR A 135 -7.95 -21.45 23.46
C THR A 135 -7.45 -22.43 22.39
N GLY A 136 -6.23 -22.96 22.55
CA GLY A 136 -5.69 -24.04 21.70
C GLY A 136 -4.48 -23.71 20.81
N ILE A 137 -3.88 -22.52 20.92
CA ILE A 137 -2.61 -22.23 20.21
C ILE A 137 -1.44 -22.60 21.15
N SER A 138 -0.83 -23.76 20.90
CA SER A 138 0.43 -24.15 21.54
C SER A 138 1.58 -23.32 20.98
N TYR A 139 2.38 -22.77 21.88
CA TYR A 139 3.56 -21.94 21.60
C TYR A 139 4.84 -22.77 21.55
N ASP A 140 4.74 -24.05 21.19
CA ASP A 140 5.92 -24.72 20.69
C ASP A 140 6.29 -24.07 19.37
N GLN A 141 7.17 -23.09 19.49
CA GLN A 141 8.17 -22.78 18.50
C GLN A 141 8.66 -24.14 18.01
N SER A 142 8.24 -24.57 16.82
CA SER A 142 8.73 -25.84 16.26
C SER A 142 10.20 -25.64 15.94
N ASP A 143 11.01 -25.78 16.99
CA ASP A 143 12.46 -25.83 16.99
C ASP A 143 12.83 -27.21 16.44
N ALA A 144 12.71 -27.34 15.14
CA ALA A 144 13.42 -28.32 14.35
C ALA A 144 13.57 -27.73 12.93
N MET A 145 14.65 -26.97 12.74
CA MET A 145 15.20 -26.60 11.42
C MET A 145 14.60 -25.41 10.66
N LYS A 146 14.31 -24.27 11.32
CA LYS A 146 14.37 -22.97 10.61
C LYS A 146 15.83 -22.51 10.58
N SER A 147 16.50 -22.65 9.44
CA SER A 147 17.88 -22.17 9.25
C SER A 147 18.04 -20.70 9.70
N ASN A 148 19.21 -20.31 10.21
CA ASN A 148 19.52 -18.93 10.60
C ASN A 148 19.16 -17.91 9.51
N MET A 149 19.21 -18.33 8.25
CA MET A 149 18.83 -17.55 7.08
C MET A 149 17.33 -17.22 7.02
N LYS A 150 16.44 -18.12 7.46
CA LYS A 150 15.00 -17.85 7.54
C LYS A 150 14.68 -16.81 8.63
N LYS A 151 15.30 -16.95 9.81
CA LYS A 151 15.15 -15.97 10.91
C LYS A 151 15.62 -14.58 10.48
N PHE A 152 16.78 -14.49 9.82
CA PHE A 152 17.30 -13.24 9.27
C PHE A 152 16.38 -12.64 8.20
N SER A 153 15.84 -13.47 7.30
CA SER A 153 14.86 -13.06 6.29
C SER A 153 13.60 -12.46 6.90
N ASP A 154 13.05 -13.10 7.93
CA ASP A 154 11.83 -12.66 8.61
C ASP A 154 12.05 -11.33 9.35
N MET A 155 13.21 -11.15 9.98
CA MET A 155 13.60 -9.87 10.59
C MET A 155 13.71 -8.73 9.56
N LEU A 156 14.30 -8.99 8.40
CA LEU A 156 14.39 -8.00 7.32
C LEU A 156 13.01 -7.60 6.79
N ASN A 157 12.10 -8.57 6.66
CA ASN A 157 10.72 -8.32 6.23
C ASN A 157 9.98 -7.42 7.23
N ALA A 158 10.04 -7.76 8.52
CA ALA A 158 9.38 -6.97 9.57
C ALA A 158 9.88 -5.51 9.57
N ARG A 159 11.20 -5.32 9.49
CA ARG A 159 11.81 -3.98 9.45
C ARG A 159 11.44 -3.17 8.21
N ALA A 160 11.31 -3.81 7.04
CA ALA A 160 10.89 -3.12 5.83
C ALA A 160 9.41 -2.71 5.85
N ILE A 161 8.54 -3.52 6.47
CA ILE A 161 7.14 -3.18 6.70
C ILE A 161 7.05 -1.99 7.66
N ILE A 162 7.82 -2.00 8.75
CA ILE A 162 7.91 -0.87 9.69
C ILE A 162 8.40 0.38 8.97
N ALA A 163 9.44 0.28 8.14
CA ALA A 163 9.96 1.40 7.36
C ALA A 163 8.92 2.00 6.41
N LEU A 164 8.10 1.17 5.76
CA LEU A 164 7.01 1.64 4.92
C LEU A 164 5.90 2.31 5.75
N ALA A 165 5.58 1.78 6.93
CA ALA A 165 4.56 2.33 7.81
C ALA A 165 4.91 3.74 8.33
N PHE A 166 6.20 4.02 8.55
CA PHE A 166 6.72 5.34 8.95
C PHE A 166 7.17 6.21 7.77
N ARG A 167 6.79 5.87 6.54
CA ARG A 167 6.99 6.74 5.38
C ARG A 167 6.18 8.04 5.57
N GLY A 168 6.67 9.16 5.04
CA GLY A 168 5.98 10.47 5.09
C GLY A 168 6.81 11.65 5.59
N HIS A 169 8.10 11.42 5.82
CA HIS A 169 9.06 12.45 6.20
C HIS A 169 9.22 13.57 5.17
N ASN A 170 8.80 13.37 3.92
CA ASN A 170 8.81 14.41 2.89
C ASN A 170 7.66 15.42 3.08
N VAL A 171 6.52 15.00 3.63
CA VAL A 171 5.34 15.87 3.86
C VAL A 171 5.60 16.85 5.02
N ILE A 172 6.54 16.54 5.92
CA ILE A 172 6.86 17.37 7.08
C ILE A 172 7.29 18.78 6.67
N LEU A 173 8.04 18.92 5.57
CA LEU A 173 8.57 20.20 5.10
C LEU A 173 7.45 21.07 4.52
N GLU A 174 6.49 20.45 3.84
CA GLU A 174 5.31 21.12 3.30
C GLU A 174 4.37 21.60 4.42
N ILE A 175 4.13 20.77 5.44
CA ILE A 175 3.37 21.16 6.63
C ILE A 175 4.08 22.33 7.33
N GLN A 176 5.40 22.24 7.54
CA GLN A 176 6.16 23.31 8.16
C GLN A 176 6.14 24.60 7.35
N GLY A 177 6.09 24.51 6.02
CA GLY A 177 5.97 25.66 5.12
C GLY A 177 4.64 26.42 5.21
N THR A 178 3.61 25.82 5.82
CA THR A 178 2.33 26.50 6.09
C THR A 178 2.31 27.28 7.40
N LEU A 179 3.31 27.08 8.28
CA LEU A 179 3.41 27.80 9.53
C LEU A 179 3.96 29.21 9.30
N PRO A 180 3.43 30.22 10.00
CA PRO A 180 4.00 31.57 9.94
C PRO A 180 5.46 31.53 10.42
N SER A 181 6.33 32.22 9.70
CA SER A 181 7.74 32.37 10.05
C SER A 181 8.17 33.79 9.71
N ASP A 182 8.74 34.49 10.69
CA ASP A 182 9.27 35.85 10.56
C ASP A 182 10.79 35.85 10.79
N GLN A 183 11.46 36.98 10.50
CA GLN A 183 12.91 37.13 10.72
C GLN A 183 13.34 36.84 12.18
N ASN A 184 12.44 37.07 13.15
CA ASN A 184 12.72 36.89 14.57
C ASN A 184 12.19 35.55 15.14
N GLN A 185 11.26 34.89 14.45
CA GLN A 185 10.61 33.67 14.94
C GLN A 185 10.61 32.57 13.89
N THR A 186 11.46 31.56 14.10
CA THR A 186 11.54 30.38 13.24
C THR A 186 10.37 29.42 13.50
N SER A 187 9.85 28.79 12.44
CA SER A 187 8.85 27.71 12.55
C SER A 187 9.37 26.40 13.18
N TYR A 188 10.68 26.31 13.49
CA TYR A 188 11.31 25.11 14.03
C TYR A 188 10.73 24.64 15.38
N LYS A 189 10.64 25.54 16.37
CA LYS A 189 10.12 25.21 17.71
C LYS A 189 8.67 24.70 17.68
N PRO A 190 7.70 25.40 17.04
CA PRO A 190 6.33 24.90 16.98
C PRO A 190 6.24 23.60 16.19
N MET A 191 7.00 23.44 15.12
CA MET A 191 7.02 22.20 14.35
C MET A 191 7.55 21.02 15.18
N CYS A 192 8.63 21.21 15.94
CA CYS A 192 9.20 20.18 16.79
C CYS A 192 8.21 19.72 17.88
N ARG A 193 7.48 20.67 18.48
CA ARG A 193 6.39 20.37 19.43
C ARG A 193 5.27 19.56 18.76
N ALA A 194 4.83 19.98 17.56
CA ALA A 194 3.78 19.28 16.81
C ALA A 194 4.19 17.84 16.48
N VAL A 195 5.39 17.64 15.95
CA VAL A 195 5.94 16.30 15.64
C VAL A 195 5.97 15.42 16.88
N THR A 196 6.46 15.94 18.00
CA THR A 196 6.53 15.18 19.26
C THR A 196 5.14 14.70 19.69
N ILE A 197 4.15 15.59 19.72
CA ILE A 197 2.77 15.24 20.09
C ILE A 197 2.19 14.21 19.11
N SER A 198 2.35 14.41 17.80
CA SER A 198 1.84 13.48 16.79
C SER A 198 2.42 12.07 16.93
N TYR A 199 3.73 11.95 17.15
CA TYR A 199 4.38 10.64 17.32
C TYR A 199 3.98 9.97 18.64
N ILE A 200 3.73 10.71 19.71
CA ILE A 200 3.16 10.16 20.95
C ILE A 200 1.77 9.57 20.68
N VAL A 201 0.89 10.30 19.95
CA VAL A 201 -0.45 9.81 19.59
C VAL A 201 -0.39 8.57 18.68
N ILE A 202 0.51 8.56 17.70
CA ILE A 202 0.76 7.37 16.86
C ILE A 202 1.21 6.20 17.74
N ALA A 203 2.13 6.44 18.67
CA ALA A 203 2.62 5.39 19.56
C ALA A 203 1.49 4.82 20.42
N MET A 204 0.70 5.68 21.06
CA MET A 204 -0.44 5.27 21.91
C MET A 204 -1.53 4.53 21.13
N SER A 205 -1.72 4.81 19.85
CA SER A 205 -2.74 4.14 19.03
C SER A 205 -2.27 2.83 18.40
N GLN A 206 -1.00 2.74 17.99
CA GLN A 206 -0.48 1.60 17.22
C GLN A 206 0.25 0.56 18.09
N PHE A 207 1.00 0.96 19.12
CA PHE A 207 1.75 0.00 19.94
C PHE A 207 0.85 -0.95 20.72
N PRO A 208 -0.30 -0.52 21.29
CA PRO A 208 -1.22 -1.46 21.90
C PRO A 208 -1.73 -2.50 20.91
N LEU A 209 -1.93 -2.16 19.63
CA LEU A 209 -2.35 -3.14 18.63
C LEU A 209 -1.27 -4.19 18.34
N ALA A 210 0.01 -3.82 18.50
CA ALA A 210 1.13 -4.75 18.37
C ALA A 210 1.37 -5.60 19.63
N ILE A 211 1.04 -5.08 20.82
CA ILE A 211 1.28 -5.71 22.13
C ILE A 211 0.10 -6.56 22.62
N VAL A 212 -1.13 -6.11 22.36
CA VAL A 212 -2.38 -6.75 22.81
C VAL A 212 -2.84 -8.00 22.01
N PRO A 213 -2.17 -8.51 20.94
CA PRO A 213 -2.46 -9.85 20.48
C PRO A 213 -1.73 -10.82 21.41
N PHE A 214 -2.33 -11.11 22.58
CA PHE A 214 -1.86 -12.21 23.41
C PHE A 214 -2.06 -13.49 22.60
N ASN A 215 -0.94 -13.94 22.04
CA ASN A 215 -0.75 -15.25 21.47
C ASN A 215 -1.52 -15.48 20.15
N GLY A 216 -0.97 -14.92 19.05
CA GLY A 216 -1.36 -15.27 17.67
C GLY A 216 -1.00 -14.24 16.59
N GLY A 217 -0.49 -13.06 16.97
CA GLY A 217 -0.12 -11.99 16.05
C GLY A 217 -1.32 -11.28 15.39
N LEU A 218 -1.06 -10.36 14.45
CA LEU A 218 -2.10 -9.59 13.76
C LEU A 218 -3.08 -10.47 12.95
N LEU A 219 -2.65 -11.70 12.60
CA LEU A 219 -3.47 -12.72 11.95
C LEU A 219 -4.61 -13.25 12.86
N SER A 220 -4.35 -13.42 14.16
CA SER A 220 -5.38 -13.83 15.11
C SER A 220 -6.37 -12.70 15.40
N ALA A 221 -5.91 -11.45 15.40
CA ALA A 221 -6.82 -10.29 15.48
C ALA A 221 -7.75 -10.23 14.26
N TYR A 222 -7.26 -10.54 13.06
CA TYR A 222 -8.08 -10.58 11.84
C TYR A 222 -9.13 -11.68 11.85
N SER A 223 -8.75 -12.91 12.25
CA SER A 223 -9.69 -14.03 12.37
C SER A 223 -10.71 -13.82 13.48
N GLN A 224 -10.33 -13.13 14.56
CA GLN A 224 -11.26 -12.73 15.62
C GLN A 224 -12.22 -11.62 15.18
N ILE A 225 -11.78 -10.64 14.38
CA ILE A 225 -12.65 -9.62 13.79
C ILE A 225 -13.69 -10.29 12.87
N HIS A 226 -13.27 -11.27 12.06
CA HIS A 226 -14.12 -12.03 11.13
C HIS A 226 -14.87 -13.21 11.75
N GLY A 227 -14.72 -13.44 13.06
CA GLY A 227 -15.34 -14.58 13.73
C GLY A 227 -16.88 -14.51 13.72
N PRO A 228 -17.57 -15.66 13.81
CA PRO A 228 -19.04 -15.74 13.75
C PRO A 228 -19.76 -14.96 14.89
N LYS A 229 -19.03 -14.59 15.95
CA LYS A 229 -19.54 -13.86 17.12
C LYS A 229 -19.46 -12.32 17.00
N THR A 230 -18.89 -11.75 15.91
CA THR A 230 -18.87 -10.28 15.72
C THR A 230 -20.16 -9.80 15.07
N SER A 231 -20.81 -8.78 15.64
CA SER A 231 -21.94 -8.11 14.98
C SER A 231 -21.53 -7.55 13.61
N LYS A 232 -22.35 -7.82 12.58
CA LYS A 232 -22.14 -7.31 11.21
C LYS A 232 -22.07 -5.77 11.18
N LEU A 233 -22.80 -5.10 12.08
CA LEU A 233 -22.78 -3.64 12.22
C LEU A 233 -21.42 -3.12 12.69
N MET A 234 -20.81 -3.78 13.69
CA MET A 234 -19.49 -3.40 14.21
C MET A 234 -18.40 -3.61 13.16
N MET A 235 -18.44 -4.73 12.42
CA MET A 235 -17.52 -4.94 11.30
C MET A 235 -17.70 -3.86 10.23
N GLY A 236 -18.94 -3.59 9.82
CA GLY A 236 -19.25 -2.54 8.84
C GLY A 236 -18.72 -1.17 9.26
N LEU A 237 -18.84 -0.82 10.55
CA LEU A 237 -18.30 0.43 11.10
C LEU A 237 -16.77 0.49 11.02
N ILE A 238 -16.06 -0.58 11.41
CA ILE A 238 -14.59 -0.64 11.31
C ILE A 238 -14.14 -0.49 9.85
N TYR A 239 -14.80 -1.20 8.94
CA TYR A 239 -14.53 -1.10 7.51
C TYR A 239 -14.73 0.30 6.96
N LEU A 240 -15.81 0.97 7.36
CA LEU A 240 -16.12 2.34 6.96
C LEU A 240 -15.06 3.32 7.49
N LEU A 241 -14.71 3.23 8.78
CA LEU A 241 -13.68 4.08 9.40
C LEU A 241 -12.32 3.89 8.74
N VAL A 242 -11.93 2.65 8.45
CA VAL A 242 -10.69 2.35 7.72
C VAL A 242 -10.76 2.91 6.29
N LEU A 243 -11.90 2.79 5.61
CA LEU A 243 -12.06 3.31 4.25
C LEU A 243 -11.93 4.84 4.21
N VAL A 244 -12.58 5.55 5.13
CA VAL A 244 -12.48 7.01 5.26
C VAL A 244 -11.04 7.42 5.59
N ASN A 245 -10.40 6.77 6.56
CA ASN A 245 -9.00 7.04 6.89
C ASN A 245 -8.08 6.87 5.67
N ARG A 246 -8.27 5.81 4.88
CA ARG A 246 -7.47 5.56 3.66
C ARG A 246 -7.71 6.63 2.60
N LEU A 247 -8.96 7.06 2.42
CA LEU A 247 -9.29 8.15 1.51
C LEU A 247 -8.60 9.44 1.93
N CYS A 248 -8.66 9.82 3.21
CA CYS A 248 -7.98 10.99 3.75
C CYS A 248 -6.45 10.90 3.63
N THR A 249 -5.88 9.74 3.97
CA THR A 249 -4.43 9.50 3.92
C THR A 249 -3.90 9.63 2.49
N PHE A 250 -4.65 9.11 1.49
CA PHE A 250 -4.29 9.27 0.08
C PHE A 250 -4.14 10.75 -0.30
N GLN A 251 -5.04 11.62 0.16
CA GLN A 251 -4.97 13.05 -0.15
C GLN A 251 -3.73 13.73 0.43
N VAL A 252 -3.40 13.41 1.68
CA VAL A 252 -2.22 13.98 2.36
C VAL A 252 -0.92 13.59 1.63
N TYR A 253 -0.82 12.36 1.14
CA TYR A 253 0.35 11.91 0.38
C TYR A 253 0.36 12.35 -1.09
N ALA A 254 -0.81 12.50 -1.71
CA ALA A 254 -0.91 12.89 -3.11
C ALA A 254 -0.63 14.38 -3.33
N MET A 255 -0.92 15.24 -2.34
CA MET A 255 -0.70 16.69 -2.43
C MET A 255 0.74 17.08 -2.79
N PRO A 256 1.79 16.57 -2.12
CA PRO A 256 3.18 16.75 -2.55
C PRO A 256 3.43 16.40 -4.02
N ALA A 257 2.83 15.31 -4.50
CA ALA A 257 3.02 14.88 -5.87
C ALA A 257 2.33 15.84 -6.84
N PHE A 258 1.14 16.35 -6.50
CA PHE A 258 0.43 17.37 -7.29
C PHE A 258 1.23 18.66 -7.38
N ASP A 259 1.78 19.14 -6.26
CA ASP A 259 2.56 20.37 -6.23
C ASP A 259 3.86 20.23 -7.04
N ASN A 260 4.54 19.08 -6.94
CA ASN A 260 5.72 18.79 -7.76
C ASN A 260 5.40 18.70 -9.27
N MET A 261 4.26 18.14 -9.64
CA MET A 261 3.81 18.10 -11.05
C MET A 261 3.44 19.50 -11.56
N GLU A 262 2.78 20.32 -10.75
CA GLU A 262 2.45 21.72 -11.07
C GLU A 262 3.73 22.56 -11.23
N MET A 263 4.69 22.44 -10.31
CA MET A 263 5.99 23.08 -10.40
C MET A 263 6.75 22.66 -11.66
N SER A 264 6.78 21.36 -11.96
CA SER A 264 7.40 20.84 -13.19
C SER A 264 6.77 21.42 -14.46
N TYR A 265 5.45 21.61 -14.46
CA TYR A 265 4.74 22.26 -15.56
C TYR A 265 5.13 23.73 -15.70
N ILE A 266 5.12 24.49 -14.59
CA ILE A 266 5.48 25.91 -14.57
C ILE A 266 6.91 26.13 -15.07
N THR A 267 7.88 25.32 -14.60
CA THR A 267 9.28 25.43 -15.04
C THR A 267 9.43 25.16 -16.55
N LYS A 268 8.73 24.15 -17.09
CA LYS A 268 8.83 23.78 -18.51
C LYS A 268 8.08 24.72 -19.45
N LYS A 269 6.88 25.17 -19.06
CA LYS A 269 6.01 26.00 -19.90
C LYS A 269 6.15 27.50 -19.64
N LYS A 270 6.88 27.90 -18.58
CA LYS A 270 7.08 29.29 -18.13
C LYS A 270 5.77 30.09 -18.04
N LYS A 271 4.66 29.40 -17.72
CA LYS A 271 3.31 29.96 -17.59
C LYS A 271 2.67 29.46 -16.31
N PRO A 272 1.81 30.27 -15.66
CA PRO A 272 1.08 29.81 -14.50
C PRO A 272 0.19 28.61 -14.86
N CYS A 273 0.05 27.66 -13.94
CA CYS A 273 -0.81 26.52 -14.14
C CYS A 273 -2.29 26.94 -14.06
N SER A 274 -2.99 26.89 -15.19
CA SER A 274 -4.44 27.14 -15.23
C SER A 274 -5.19 26.09 -14.42
N LYS A 275 -6.36 26.46 -13.88
CA LYS A 275 -7.24 25.53 -13.15
C LYS A 275 -7.55 24.27 -13.96
N TRP A 276 -7.77 24.42 -15.27
CA TRP A 276 -8.01 23.29 -16.18
C TRP A 276 -6.82 22.34 -16.27
N VAL A 277 -5.60 22.86 -16.35
CA VAL A 277 -4.38 22.04 -16.41
C VAL A 277 -4.16 21.33 -15.08
N ARG A 278 -4.38 22.02 -13.96
CA ARG A 278 -4.31 21.42 -12.62
C ARG A 278 -5.28 20.26 -12.45
N THR A 279 -6.54 20.47 -12.83
CA THR A 279 -7.58 19.41 -12.78
C THR A 279 -7.22 18.25 -13.70
N LEU A 280 -6.72 18.51 -14.91
CA LEU A 280 -6.28 17.46 -15.83
C LEU A 280 -5.13 16.64 -15.25
N LEU A 281 -4.10 17.27 -14.67
CA LEU A 281 -2.97 16.58 -14.03
C LEU A 281 -3.44 15.68 -12.88
N ARG A 282 -4.38 16.16 -12.06
CA ARG A 282 -4.95 15.39 -10.94
C ARG A 282 -5.81 14.21 -11.42
N ILE A 283 -6.61 14.40 -12.48
CA ILE A 283 -7.38 13.32 -13.12
C ILE A 283 -6.44 12.27 -13.72
N LEU A 284 -5.39 12.68 -14.44
CA LEU A 284 -4.41 11.78 -15.04
C LEU A 284 -3.67 10.97 -13.97
N PHE A 285 -3.23 11.61 -12.89
CA PHE A 285 -2.60 10.93 -11.76
C PHE A 285 -3.55 9.93 -11.09
N GLY A 286 -4.79 10.34 -10.81
CA GLY A 286 -5.82 9.45 -10.25
C GLY A 286 -6.13 8.26 -11.18
N GLY A 287 -6.26 8.51 -12.48
CA GLY A 287 -6.45 7.48 -13.50
C GLY A 287 -5.30 6.49 -13.56
N LEU A 288 -4.05 6.97 -13.53
CA LEU A 288 -2.88 6.11 -13.47
C LEU A 288 -2.85 5.26 -12.20
N THR A 289 -3.20 5.83 -11.04
CA THR A 289 -3.27 5.07 -9.79
C THR A 289 -4.35 4.00 -9.81
N PHE A 290 -5.50 4.27 -10.45
CA PHE A 290 -6.56 3.29 -10.66
C PHE A 290 -6.12 2.18 -11.62
N LEU A 291 -5.49 2.52 -12.74
CA LEU A 291 -4.96 1.53 -13.69
C LEU A 291 -3.93 0.63 -13.01
N ALA A 292 -3.02 1.21 -12.22
CA ALA A 292 -2.04 0.43 -11.45
C ALA A 292 -2.73 -0.50 -10.42
N ALA A 293 -3.77 -0.03 -9.73
CA ALA A 293 -4.52 -0.84 -8.77
C ALA A 293 -5.25 -2.02 -9.42
N VAL A 294 -5.82 -1.82 -10.62
CA VAL A 294 -6.50 -2.88 -11.38
C VAL A 294 -5.52 -3.83 -12.05
N ALA A 295 -4.42 -3.32 -12.60
CA ALA A 295 -3.44 -4.11 -13.33
C ALA A 295 -2.51 -4.92 -12.41
N LEU A 296 -2.30 -4.47 -11.17
CA LEU A 296 -1.37 -5.08 -10.21
C LEU A 296 -2.13 -5.55 -8.95
N PRO A 297 -2.96 -6.61 -9.04
CA PRO A 297 -3.70 -7.13 -7.88
C PRO A 297 -2.78 -7.70 -6.77
N PHE A 298 -1.50 -7.87 -7.05
CA PHE A 298 -0.47 -8.31 -6.10
C PHE A 298 0.29 -7.16 -5.44
N PHE A 299 -0.19 -5.90 -5.52
CA PHE A 299 0.53 -4.74 -4.98
C PHE A 299 0.96 -4.90 -3.51
N GLY A 300 0.17 -5.61 -2.70
CA GLY A 300 0.53 -5.93 -1.31
C GLY A 300 1.81 -6.77 -1.14
N SER A 301 2.23 -7.52 -2.16
CA SER A 301 3.51 -8.24 -2.18
C SER A 301 4.70 -7.34 -2.53
N LEU A 302 4.46 -6.18 -3.14
CA LEU A 302 5.47 -5.16 -3.44
C LEU A 302 5.76 -4.25 -2.24
N THR A 303 4.98 -4.32 -1.18
CA THR A 303 5.16 -3.59 0.09
C THR A 303 6.59 -3.67 0.61
N LEU A 304 7.20 -4.87 0.55
CA LEU A 304 8.59 -5.09 0.96
C LEU A 304 9.59 -4.32 0.08
N LEU A 305 9.40 -4.34 -1.24
CA LEU A 305 10.22 -3.63 -2.20
C LEU A 305 10.04 -2.11 -2.06
N MET A 306 8.81 -1.65 -1.90
CA MET A 306 8.46 -0.24 -1.72
C MET A 306 9.04 0.30 -0.41
N GLY A 307 9.02 -0.48 0.67
CA GLY A 307 9.73 -0.16 1.92
C GLY A 307 11.24 -0.07 1.70
N GLY A 308 11.82 -1.04 0.98
CA GLY A 308 13.22 -1.05 0.55
C GLY A 308 13.66 0.22 -0.17
N ILE A 309 12.89 0.65 -1.17
CA ILE A 309 13.15 1.84 -2.00
C ILE A 309 12.88 3.14 -1.23
N ALA A 310 11.95 3.14 -0.28
CA ALA A 310 11.62 4.33 0.51
C ALA A 310 12.62 4.61 1.66
N LEU A 311 13.35 3.59 2.12
CA LEU A 311 14.31 3.70 3.23
C LEU A 311 15.36 4.81 3.06
N PRO A 312 16.03 4.98 1.90
CA PRO A 312 16.98 6.07 1.71
C PRO A 312 16.34 7.44 1.89
N LEU A 313 15.14 7.65 1.34
CA LEU A 313 14.42 8.91 1.45
C LEU A 313 14.09 9.27 2.89
N THR A 314 13.79 8.27 3.73
CA THR A 314 13.37 8.47 5.12
C THR A 314 14.54 8.54 6.10
N PHE A 315 15.51 7.65 6.00
CA PHE A 315 16.57 7.51 7.01
C PHE A 315 17.95 7.95 6.53
N ALA A 316 18.22 7.95 5.23
CA ALA A 316 19.55 8.29 4.73
C ALA A 316 19.68 9.74 4.27
N TYR A 317 18.76 10.20 3.43
CA TYR A 317 18.83 11.53 2.81
C TYR A 317 18.82 12.66 3.83
N PRO A 318 17.97 12.67 4.87
CA PRO A 318 18.00 13.74 5.88
C PRO A 318 19.37 13.85 6.57
N CYS A 319 20.01 12.73 6.87
CA CYS A 319 21.34 12.71 7.50
C CYS A 319 22.43 13.29 6.57
N PHE A 320 22.45 12.87 5.31
CA PHE A 320 23.42 13.38 4.34
C PHE A 320 23.16 14.84 3.97
N MET A 321 21.90 15.24 3.78
CA MET A 321 21.50 16.63 3.54
C MET A 321 21.92 17.52 4.71
N TRP A 322 21.75 17.06 5.95
CA TRP A 322 22.20 17.80 7.13
C TRP A 322 23.71 18.02 7.13
N ILE A 323 24.52 16.98 6.84
CA ILE A 323 25.99 17.11 6.74
C ILE A 323 26.38 18.09 5.62
N ALA A 324 25.76 17.96 4.44
CA ALA A 324 26.06 18.81 3.29
C ALA A 324 25.70 20.29 3.51
N MET A 325 24.55 20.56 4.16
CA MET A 325 24.07 21.92 4.40
C MET A 325 24.76 22.59 5.60
N LYS A 326 24.97 21.86 6.70
CA LYS A 326 25.53 22.43 7.94
C LYS A 326 27.05 22.43 7.98
N LYS A 327 27.72 21.67 7.11
CA LYS A 327 29.19 21.54 7.03
C LYS A 327 29.84 21.43 8.41
N PRO A 328 29.39 20.50 9.27
CA PRO A 328 29.96 20.35 10.61
C PRO A 328 31.43 19.91 10.52
N ARG A 329 32.22 20.22 11.55
CA ARG A 329 33.62 19.77 11.61
C ARG A 329 33.68 18.23 11.56
N PRO A 330 34.47 17.63 10.65
CA PRO A 330 34.67 16.19 10.63
C PRO A 330 35.23 15.73 11.98
N ASN A 331 34.77 14.57 12.47
CA ASN A 331 35.06 13.98 13.79
C ASN A 331 34.30 14.51 15.03
N ARG A 332 33.29 15.37 14.88
CA ARG A 332 32.34 15.58 16.00
C ARG A 332 31.37 14.40 16.12
N VAL A 333 30.92 14.12 17.34
CA VAL A 333 29.92 13.08 17.66
C VAL A 333 28.68 13.19 16.76
N VAL A 334 28.14 14.40 16.58
CA VAL A 334 26.95 14.64 15.75
C VAL A 334 27.20 14.33 14.27
N TRP A 335 28.40 14.60 13.75
CA TRP A 335 28.76 14.25 12.38
C TRP A 335 28.85 12.74 12.22
N SER A 336 29.51 12.05 13.15
CA SER A 336 29.65 10.59 13.16
C SER A 336 28.29 9.90 13.27
N ILE A 337 27.39 10.38 14.13
CA ILE A 337 26.03 9.84 14.27
C ILE A 337 25.26 9.96 12.95
N ASN A 338 25.24 11.14 12.32
CA ASN A 338 24.52 11.33 11.06
C ASN A 338 25.13 10.49 9.93
N LEU A 339 26.46 10.38 9.87
CA LEU A 339 27.12 9.58 8.86
C LEU A 339 26.77 8.09 9.02
N VAL A 340 26.87 7.56 10.25
CA VAL A 340 26.56 6.15 10.55
C VAL A 340 25.09 5.84 10.27
N LEU A 341 24.16 6.68 10.72
CA LEU A 341 22.73 6.50 10.45
C LEU A 341 22.43 6.57 8.95
N GLY A 342 23.05 7.51 8.24
CA GLY A 342 22.91 7.65 6.80
C GLY A 342 23.38 6.40 6.03
N CYS A 343 24.60 5.94 6.32
CA CYS A 343 25.16 4.72 5.74
C CYS A 343 24.32 3.50 6.10
N PHE A 344 23.85 3.39 7.35
CA PHE A 344 23.01 2.28 7.78
C PHE A 344 21.69 2.24 6.99
N GLY A 345 21.06 3.40 6.75
CA GLY A 345 19.85 3.48 5.92
C GLY A 345 20.07 3.01 4.48
N ILE A 346 21.20 3.37 3.86
CA ILE A 346 21.57 2.91 2.51
C ILE A 346 21.86 1.41 2.49
N VAL A 347 22.72 0.93 3.38
CA VAL A 347 23.06 -0.49 3.49
C VAL A 347 21.80 -1.31 3.70
N PHE A 348 20.89 -0.86 4.55
CA PHE A 348 19.64 -1.56 4.83
C PHE A 348 18.72 -1.60 3.60
N SER A 349 18.60 -0.50 2.85
CA SER A 349 17.88 -0.45 1.57
C SER A 349 18.48 -1.43 0.56
N VAL A 350 19.80 -1.40 0.40
CA VAL A 350 20.53 -2.30 -0.50
C VAL A 350 20.35 -3.75 -0.09
N LEU A 351 20.42 -4.10 1.20
CA LEU A 351 20.19 -5.46 1.68
C LEU A 351 18.77 -5.96 1.38
N ILE A 352 17.75 -5.12 1.48
CA ILE A 352 16.37 -5.50 1.13
C ILE A 352 16.24 -5.70 -0.39
N VAL A 353 16.80 -4.80 -1.20
CA VAL A 353 16.76 -4.91 -2.66
C VAL A 353 17.60 -6.09 -3.17
N LEU A 354 18.79 -6.30 -2.63
CA LEU A 354 19.65 -7.45 -2.90
C LEU A 354 19.01 -8.74 -2.43
N LYS A 355 18.35 -8.77 -1.26
CA LYS A 355 17.55 -9.93 -0.85
C LYS A 355 16.52 -10.26 -1.93
N ILE A 356 15.80 -9.26 -2.46
CA ILE A 356 14.81 -9.48 -3.52
C ILE A 356 15.47 -9.94 -4.82
N ARG A 357 16.61 -9.34 -5.22
CA ARG A 357 17.37 -9.67 -6.44
C ARG A 357 18.07 -11.02 -6.38
N LEU A 358 18.68 -11.38 -5.25
CA LEU A 358 19.37 -12.65 -5.01
C LEU A 358 18.35 -13.78 -4.89
N LEU A 359 17.19 -13.49 -4.29
CA LEU A 359 16.04 -14.38 -4.36
C LEU A 359 15.60 -14.57 -5.82
N GLN A 360 15.53 -13.51 -6.64
CA GLN A 360 15.24 -13.63 -8.07
C GLN A 360 16.32 -14.37 -8.88
N ALA A 361 17.61 -14.12 -8.61
CA ALA A 361 18.74 -14.71 -9.36
C ALA A 361 18.94 -16.19 -9.03
N LEU A 362 18.87 -16.56 -7.74
CA LEU A 362 18.83 -17.97 -7.34
C LEU A 362 17.62 -18.69 -7.97
N LEU A 363 16.48 -18.00 -8.12
CA LEU A 363 15.31 -18.55 -8.78
C LEU A 363 15.50 -18.73 -10.30
N ILE A 364 16.31 -17.90 -10.97
CA ILE A 364 16.62 -18.02 -12.40
C ILE A 364 17.66 -19.13 -12.64
N ASP A 365 18.73 -19.18 -11.85
CA ASP A 365 19.77 -20.22 -11.98
C ASP A 365 19.21 -21.63 -11.74
N THR A 366 18.27 -21.77 -10.80
CA THR A 366 17.60 -23.05 -10.55
C THR A 366 16.63 -23.44 -11.67
N PHE A 367 16.16 -22.46 -12.47
CA PHE A 367 15.25 -22.66 -13.59
C PHE A 367 15.97 -22.99 -14.90
N VAL A 368 17.22 -22.52 -15.07
CA VAL A 368 18.06 -22.84 -16.24
C VAL A 368 18.74 -24.21 -16.09
N ARG A 369 18.88 -24.71 -14.85
CA ARG A 369 19.49 -26.02 -14.55
C ARG A 369 18.53 -27.22 -14.59
N ASN A 370 17.22 -26.98 -14.66
CA ASN A 370 16.17 -28.00 -14.84
C ASN A 370 15.52 -27.80 -16.21
#